data_AF-A0A6M7WKY8-F1
#
_entry.id   AF-A0A6M7WKY8-F1
#
_cell.length_a   1.000
_cell.length_b   1.000
_cell.length_c   1.000
_cell.angle_alpha   90.00
_cell.angle_beta   90.00
_cell.angle_gamma   90.00
#
_symmetry.space_group_name_H-M   'P 1'
#
loop_
_entity.id
_entity.type
_entity.pdbx_description
1 polymer ?
#
loop_
_entity_poly.entity_id
_entity_poly.type
_entity_poly.pdbx_seq_one_letter_code
_entity_poly.pdbx_strand_id
1 'polypeptide(L)'
;MGQSQPINRFPIPQGAGNSPAKDATVLERLRAAQARAFELSGEDEDDFSDWVAAWSLEQDPIAYAFDLLGQEDRQRYYDCLSAAEKTRLTASLKTAHKLGICSPPGWRASE
;
A
#
# COMPACT_ATOMS: atom_id res chain seq x y z
N MET A 1 29.79 -10.50 14.99
CA MET A 1 29.81 -10.44 13.52
C MET A 1 28.70 -11.34 13.00
N GLY A 2 27.78 -10.80 12.19
CA GLY A 2 26.74 -11.53 11.42
C GLY A 2 25.64 -12.16 12.28
N GLN A 3 24.35 -12.01 12.03
CA GLN A 3 23.63 -11.96 10.76
C GLN A 3 22.35 -11.12 10.96
N SER A 4 22.17 -10.05 10.19
CA SER A 4 20.87 -9.40 10.04
C SER A 4 19.98 -10.33 9.23
N GLN A 5 18.93 -10.87 9.86
CA GLN A 5 17.96 -11.72 9.17
C GLN A 5 17.26 -10.90 8.07
N PRO A 6 17.09 -11.42 6.85
CA PRO A 6 16.25 -10.76 5.87
C PRO A 6 14.83 -10.74 6.41
N ILE A 7 14.23 -9.54 6.46
CA ILE A 7 12.85 -9.34 6.83
C ILE A 7 12.03 -10.19 5.87
N ASN A 8 11.48 -11.29 6.39
CA ASN A 8 10.75 -12.28 5.63
C ASN A 8 9.41 -11.65 5.22
N ARG A 9 9.42 -10.88 4.12
CA ARG A 9 8.20 -10.40 3.47
C ARG A 9 7.49 -11.64 2.98
N PHE A 10 6.54 -12.14 3.77
CA PHE A 10 5.75 -13.31 3.40
C PHE A 10 5.21 -13.11 1.98
N PRO A 11 5.33 -14.11 1.10
CA PRO A 11 4.59 -14.07 -0.15
C PRO A 11 3.11 -13.99 0.21
N ILE A 12 2.44 -12.96 -0.31
CA ILE A 12 0.99 -12.94 -0.47
C ILE A 12 0.57 -14.36 -0.87
N PRO A 13 -0.33 -15.03 -0.11
CA PRO A 13 -0.59 -16.45 -0.30
C PRO A 13 -0.97 -16.71 -1.76
N GLN A 14 -0.16 -17.53 -2.45
CA GLN A 14 -0.32 -17.88 -3.87
C GLN A 14 -1.65 -18.60 -4.20
N GLY A 15 -2.50 -18.86 -3.21
CA GLY A 15 -3.85 -19.41 -3.36
C GLY A 15 -4.99 -18.41 -3.16
N ALA A 16 -4.73 -17.17 -2.74
CA ALA A 16 -5.77 -16.14 -2.54
C ALA A 16 -5.93 -15.26 -3.79
N GLY A 17 -6.17 -15.89 -4.93
CA GLY A 17 -6.52 -15.17 -6.17
C GLY A 17 -5.53 -14.06 -6.56
N ASN A 18 -4.24 -14.40 -6.64
CA ASN A 18 -3.20 -13.57 -7.26
C ASN A 18 -3.43 -13.54 -8.78
N SER A 19 -4.57 -13.01 -9.21
CA SER A 19 -4.84 -12.79 -10.62
C SER A 19 -3.88 -11.68 -11.08
N PRO A 20 -3.17 -11.84 -12.21
CA PRO A 20 -2.36 -10.75 -12.78
C PRO A 20 -3.18 -9.46 -12.98
N ALA A 21 -4.50 -9.60 -13.09
CA ALA A 21 -5.45 -8.48 -13.06
C ALA A 21 -5.37 -7.65 -11.77
N LYS A 22 -5.27 -8.27 -10.59
CA LYS A 22 -5.19 -7.54 -9.31
C LYS A 22 -3.85 -6.82 -9.19
N ASP A 23 -2.74 -7.48 -9.52
CA ASP A 23 -1.41 -6.85 -9.56
C ASP A 23 -1.37 -5.67 -10.55
N ALA A 24 -1.94 -5.83 -11.75
CA ALA A 24 -2.05 -4.75 -12.72
C ALA A 24 -2.90 -3.58 -12.18
N THR A 25 -4.02 -3.88 -11.50
CA THR A 25 -4.84 -2.83 -10.87
C THR A 25 -4.11 -2.15 -9.71
N VAL A 26 -3.31 -2.87 -8.92
CA VAL A 26 -2.49 -2.27 -7.85
C VAL A 26 -1.51 -1.27 -8.46
N LEU A 27 -0.78 -1.69 -9.50
CA LEU A 27 0.20 -0.85 -10.18
C LEU A 27 -0.45 0.38 -10.81
N GLU A 28 -1.61 0.21 -11.45
CA GLU A 28 -2.36 1.32 -12.04
C GLU A 28 -2.80 2.33 -10.99
N ARG A 29 -3.36 1.85 -9.87
CA ARG A 29 -3.78 2.70 -8.74
C ARG A 29 -2.59 3.38 -8.07
N LEU A 30 -1.47 2.68 -7.91
CA LEU A 30 -0.25 3.26 -7.35
C LEU A 30 0.30 4.36 -8.25
N ARG A 31 0.32 4.15 -9.57
CA ARG A 31 0.76 5.17 -10.53
C ARG A 31 -0.16 6.39 -10.53
N ALA A 32 -1.47 6.18 -10.46
CA ALA A 32 -2.44 7.27 -10.32
C ALA A 32 -2.28 8.00 -8.98
N ALA A 33 -1.95 7.28 -7.90
CA ALA A 33 -1.67 7.86 -6.60
C ALA A 33 -0.39 8.70 -6.63
N GLN A 34 0.68 8.20 -7.25
CA GLN A 34 1.95 8.91 -7.42
C GLN A 34 1.73 10.20 -8.20
N ALA A 35 1.02 10.17 -9.32
CA ALA A 35 0.71 11.36 -10.11
C ALA A 35 -0.03 12.41 -9.28
N ARG A 36 -1.12 12.02 -8.60
CA ARG A 36 -1.91 12.94 -7.76
C ARG A 36 -1.14 13.46 -6.56
N ALA A 37 -0.35 12.61 -5.92
CA ALA A 37 0.44 12.99 -4.76
C ALA A 37 1.59 13.92 -5.17
N PHE A 38 2.18 13.73 -6.36
CA PHE A 38 3.18 14.62 -6.93
C PHE A 38 2.57 15.98 -7.29
N GLU A 39 1.40 16.00 -7.94
CA GLU A 39 0.63 17.23 -8.21
C GLU A 39 0.33 18.03 -6.93
N LEU A 40 0.09 17.33 -5.81
CA LEU A 40 -0.13 17.96 -4.50
C LEU A 40 1.16 18.35 -3.77
N SER A 41 2.29 17.71 -4.10
CA SER A 41 3.59 17.99 -3.49
C SER A 41 4.17 19.30 -4.01
N GLY A 42 3.93 19.61 -5.29
CA GLY A 42 4.52 20.78 -5.94
C GLY A 42 6.04 20.72 -6.07
N GLU A 43 6.59 19.50 -6.05
CA GLU A 43 8.01 19.22 -6.32
C GLU A 43 8.32 19.43 -7.80
N ASP A 44 9.58 19.70 -8.12
CA ASP A 44 10.04 19.87 -9.49
C ASP A 44 10.06 18.53 -10.24
N GLU A 45 9.75 18.56 -11.55
CA GLU A 45 9.72 17.34 -12.38
C GLU A 45 11.08 16.64 -12.46
N ASP A 46 12.18 17.39 -12.29
CA ASP A 46 13.55 16.85 -12.21
C ASP A 46 13.72 15.91 -11.00
N ASP A 47 13.03 16.18 -9.89
CA ASP A 47 13.08 15.37 -8.66
C ASP A 47 12.00 14.28 -8.61
N PHE A 48 11.14 14.18 -9.64
CA PHE A 48 10.04 13.21 -9.68
C PHE A 48 10.50 11.78 -9.38
N SER A 49 11.64 11.37 -9.93
CA SER A 49 12.11 9.98 -9.79
C SER A 49 12.63 9.67 -8.38
N ASP A 50 13.26 10.64 -7.70
CA ASP A 50 13.73 10.50 -6.32
C ASP A 50 12.55 10.60 -5.34
N TRP A 51 11.67 11.58 -5.56
CA TRP A 51 10.44 11.77 -4.81
C TRP A 51 9.54 10.53 -4.88
N VAL A 52 9.35 9.94 -6.06
CA VAL A 52 8.56 8.71 -6.22
C VAL A 52 9.21 7.55 -5.44
N ALA A 53 10.54 7.45 -5.43
CA ALA A 53 11.23 6.40 -4.68
C ALA A 53 11.05 6.59 -3.16
N ALA A 54 11.23 7.82 -2.65
CA ALA A 54 11.02 8.16 -1.25
C ALA A 54 9.56 7.94 -0.82
N TRP A 55 8.61 8.46 -1.60
CA TRP A 55 7.18 8.28 -1.37
C TRP A 55 6.80 6.80 -1.36
N SER A 56 7.27 6.02 -2.34
CA SER A 56 6.98 4.58 -2.42
C SER A 56 7.59 3.78 -1.26
N LEU A 57 8.72 4.23 -0.71
CA LEU A 57 9.35 3.63 0.47
C LEU A 57 8.54 3.86 1.75
N GLU A 58 7.72 4.90 1.80
CA GLU A 58 6.84 5.21 2.93
C GLU A 58 5.44 4.60 2.76
N GLN A 59 5.01 4.44 1.52
CA GLN A 59 3.70 3.86 1.19
C GLN A 59 3.72 2.32 1.21
N ASP A 60 2.63 1.71 1.66
CA ASP A 60 2.38 0.29 1.46
C ASP A 60 1.55 0.09 0.18
N PRO A 61 2.04 -0.63 -0.85
CA PRO A 61 1.33 -0.80 -2.10
C PRO A 61 0.03 -1.60 -1.94
N ILE A 62 -0.05 -2.50 -0.95
CA ILE A 62 -1.28 -3.23 -0.66
C ILE A 62 -2.38 -2.28 -0.17
N ALA A 63 -2.06 -1.14 0.45
CA ALA A 63 -3.06 -0.15 0.85
C ALA A 63 -3.94 0.33 -0.33
N TYR A 64 -3.34 0.51 -1.51
CA TYR A 64 -4.02 1.01 -2.71
C TYR A 64 -4.93 -0.05 -3.37
N ALA A 65 -4.72 -1.32 -3.01
CA ALA A 65 -5.51 -2.46 -3.46
C ALA A 65 -6.23 -3.16 -2.30
N PHE A 66 -6.20 -2.59 -1.09
CA PHE A 66 -6.76 -3.21 0.10
C PHE A 66 -8.26 -3.40 -0.04
N ASP A 67 -8.92 -2.49 -0.75
CA ASP A 67 -10.33 -2.60 -1.11
C ASP A 67 -10.63 -3.73 -2.13
N LEU A 68 -9.64 -4.18 -2.90
CA LEU A 68 -9.80 -5.32 -3.81
C LEU A 68 -9.67 -6.67 -3.11
N LEU A 69 -9.12 -6.69 -1.89
CA LEU A 69 -9.05 -7.88 -1.06
C LEU A 69 -10.44 -8.20 -0.50
N GLY A 70 -10.77 -9.49 -0.37
CA GLY A 70 -11.95 -9.91 0.35
C GLY A 70 -11.86 -9.57 1.84
N GLN A 71 -12.98 -9.46 2.54
CA GLN A 71 -12.99 -9.09 3.96
C GLN A 71 -12.13 -10.03 4.83
N GLU A 72 -12.17 -11.33 4.56
CA GLU A 72 -11.35 -12.34 5.26
C GLU A 72 -9.85 -12.17 4.95
N ASP A 73 -9.47 -11.90 3.70
CA ASP A 73 -8.09 -11.66 3.31
C ASP A 73 -7.53 -10.37 3.92
N ARG A 74 -8.35 -9.31 4.00
CA ARG A 74 -7.99 -8.05 4.67
C ARG A 74 -7.67 -8.30 6.14
N GLN A 75 -8.54 -9.05 6.81
CA GLN A 75 -8.41 -9.36 8.24
C GLN A 75 -7.17 -10.23 8.50
N ARG A 76 -6.97 -11.26 7.68
CA ARG A 76 -5.78 -12.13 7.75
C ARG A 76 -4.49 -11.38 7.47
N TYR A 77 -4.47 -10.52 6.45
CA TYR A 77 -3.33 -9.68 6.14
C TYR A 77 -3.02 -8.75 7.31
N TYR A 78 -4.03 -8.03 7.82
CA TYR A 78 -3.88 -7.14 8.96
C TYR A 78 -3.39 -7.87 10.20
N ASP A 79 -3.90 -9.07 10.50
CA ASP A 79 -3.50 -9.84 11.68
C ASP A 79 -2.02 -10.26 11.63
N CYS A 80 -1.53 -10.62 10.43
CA CYS A 80 -0.13 -10.96 10.19
C CYS A 80 0.85 -9.79 10.26
N LEU A 81 0.39 -8.54 10.25
CA LEU A 81 1.26 -7.37 10.32
C LEU A 81 1.72 -7.06 11.74
N SER A 82 2.99 -6.66 11.86
CA SER A 82 3.54 -6.09 13.10
C SER A 82 2.90 -4.74 13.40
N ALA A 83 2.99 -4.25 14.64
CA ALA A 83 2.42 -2.95 15.03
C ALA A 83 2.94 -1.78 14.16
N ALA A 84 4.23 -1.79 13.81
CA ALA A 84 4.82 -0.78 12.92
C ALA A 84 4.24 -0.86 11.50
N GLU A 85 4.04 -2.07 10.98
CA GLU A 85 3.48 -2.30 9.64
C GLU A 85 1.99 -1.95 9.59
N LYS A 86 1.24 -2.23 10.67
CA LYS A 86 -0.16 -1.79 10.83
C LYS A 86 -0.27 -0.27 10.78
N THR A 87 0.62 0.44 11.47
CA THR A 87 0.69 1.91 11.42
C THR A 87 0.97 2.40 10.00
N ARG A 88 1.95 1.80 9.31
CA ARG A 88 2.29 2.15 7.93
C ARG A 88 1.14 1.88 6.96
N LEU A 89 0.51 0.70 7.05
CA LEU A 89 -0.66 0.34 6.25
C LEU A 89 -1.81 1.34 6.48
N THR A 90 -2.09 1.66 7.75
CA THR A 90 -3.16 2.61 8.11
C THR A 90 -2.87 4.02 7.58
N ALA A 91 -1.63 4.49 7.68
CA ALA A 91 -1.21 5.76 7.11
C ALA A 91 -1.38 5.77 5.59
N SER A 92 -0.94 4.70 4.92
CA SER A 92 -1.05 4.54 3.47
C SER A 92 -2.51 4.46 3.00
N LEU A 93 -3.39 3.79 3.76
CA LEU A 93 -4.83 3.75 3.50
C LEU A 93 -5.46 5.14 3.60
N LYS A 94 -5.06 5.94 4.59
CA LYS A 94 -5.52 7.34 4.72
C LYS A 94 -5.04 8.18 3.53
N THR A 95 -3.79 8.01 3.10
CA THR A 95 -3.25 8.69 1.92
C THR A 95 -4.00 8.29 0.65
N ALA A 96 -4.15 6.99 0.40
CA ALA A 96 -4.89 6.47 -0.75
C ALA A 96 -6.35 6.95 -0.77
N HIS A 97 -6.98 7.09 0.40
CA HIS A 97 -8.31 7.69 0.53
C HIS A 97 -8.30 9.20 0.21
N LYS A 98 -7.35 9.97 0.76
CA LYS A 98 -7.21 11.41 0.50
C LYS A 98 -6.97 11.69 -0.99
N LEU A 99 -6.22 10.83 -1.66
CA LEU A 99 -5.95 10.90 -3.10
C LEU A 99 -7.13 10.41 -3.95
N GLY A 100 -8.21 9.88 -3.35
CA GLY A 100 -9.38 9.37 -4.06
C GLY A 100 -9.09 8.13 -4.90
N ILE A 101 -8.10 7.31 -4.50
CA ILE A 101 -7.68 6.09 -5.20
C ILE A 101 -8.41 4.87 -4.68
N CYS A 102 -8.65 4.81 -3.37
CA CYS A 102 -9.47 3.79 -2.73
C CYS A 102 -10.56 4.43 -1.86
N SER A 103 -11.71 3.76 -1.79
CA SER A 103 -12.77 4.13 -0.86
C SER A 103 -12.26 4.02 0.58
N PRO A 104 -12.70 4.90 1.49
CA PRO A 104 -12.29 4.82 2.89
C PRO A 104 -12.65 3.44 3.41
N PRO A 105 -11.89 2.88 4.37
CA PRO A 105 -12.26 1.63 4.98
C PRO A 105 -13.63 1.79 5.66
N GLY A 106 -14.69 1.34 4.98
CA GLY A 106 -15.92 0.86 5.62
C GLY A 106 -15.66 -0.44 6.40
N TRP A 107 -14.42 -0.94 6.38
CA TRP A 107 -13.86 -1.76 7.42
C TRP A 107 -13.89 -0.95 8.72
N ARG A 108 -14.82 -1.28 9.62
CA ARG A 108 -14.79 -0.82 11.02
C ARG A 108 -13.45 -1.24 11.62
N ALA A 109 -12.44 -0.39 11.54
CA ALA A 109 -11.53 -0.23 12.66
C ALA A 109 -12.42 0.38 13.74
N SER A 110 -13.09 -0.48 14.50
CA SER A 110 -13.93 -0.06 15.61
C SER A 110 -13.12 0.89 16.49
N GLU A 111 -13.78 1.98 16.84
CA GLU A 111 -13.47 3.00 17.85
C GLU A 111 -12.52 2.56 18.97
#